data_AF-A0A0F9FHE8-F1
#
_entry.id   AF-A0A0F9FHE8-F1
#
_cell.length_a   1.000
_cell.length_b   1.000
_cell.length_c   1.000
_cell.angle_alpha   90.00
_cell.angle_beta   90.00
_cell.angle_gamma   90.00
#
_symmetry.space_group_name_H-M   'P 1'
#
loop_
_entity.id
_entity.type
_entity.pdbx_description
1 polymer ?
#
loop_
_entity_poly.entity_id
_entity_poly.type
_entity_poly.pdbx_seq_one_letter_code
_entity_poly.pdbx_strand_id
1 'polypeptide(L)'
;SESRLVSATEETVSFKYRDYADNNRDKVMTLSCDEFLRRYLQHVLPKRFMRIRHYGFLANACRKRKLALIRSQESHIGKVEKLKTENVTLIPHWPCQHCKAGILRLIGVFQLYETTTKVERTS
;
A
#
# COMPACT_ATOMS: atom_id res chain seq x y z
N SER A 1 14.29 -7.68 -23.01
CA SER A 1 13.69 -7.78 -24.35
C SER A 1 13.59 -6.39 -24.92
N GLU A 2 14.46 -6.08 -25.85
CA GLU A 2 14.69 -4.77 -26.43
C GLU A 2 13.76 -4.52 -27.64
N SER A 3 12.67 -5.28 -27.77
CA SER A 3 11.76 -5.28 -28.92
C SER A 3 11.04 -3.95 -29.20
N ARG A 4 11.14 -2.99 -28.27
CA ARG A 4 10.57 -1.66 -28.42
C ARG A 4 11.55 -0.66 -29.01
N LEU A 5 12.85 -0.93 -29.02
CA LEU A 5 13.81 -0.04 -29.66
C LEU A 5 13.66 -0.15 -31.19
N VAL A 6 13.52 0.98 -31.87
CA VAL A 6 13.37 1.02 -33.34
C VAL A 6 14.71 1.40 -33.98
N SER A 7 15.33 2.47 -33.49
CA SER A 7 16.63 2.93 -33.95
C SER A 7 17.31 3.77 -32.87
N ALA A 8 18.64 3.84 -32.94
CA ALA A 8 19.47 4.72 -32.12
C ALA A 8 20.58 5.31 -33.00
N THR A 9 20.72 6.62 -32.98
CA THR A 9 21.81 7.39 -33.57
C THR A 9 22.62 8.06 -32.46
N GLU A 10 23.72 8.73 -32.79
CA GLU A 10 24.51 9.47 -31.79
C GLU A 10 23.70 10.57 -31.10
N GLU A 11 22.74 11.16 -31.81
CA GLU A 11 21.94 12.29 -31.32
C GLU A 11 20.58 11.87 -30.74
N THR A 12 19.97 10.81 -31.26
CA THR A 12 18.56 10.49 -30.98
C THR A 12 18.28 9.00 -30.82
N VAL A 13 17.24 8.68 -30.06
CA VAL A 13 16.74 7.32 -29.87
C VAL A 13 15.25 7.29 -30.19
N SER A 14 14.86 6.32 -31.03
CA SER A 14 13.45 6.08 -31.39
C SER A 14 12.97 4.75 -30.82
N PHE A 15 11.84 4.78 -30.11
CA PHE A 15 11.27 3.58 -29.49
C PHE A 15 9.74 3.56 -29.54
N LYS A 16 9.17 2.35 -29.55
CA LYS A 16 7.73 2.10 -29.48
C LYS A 16 7.24 2.22 -28.03
N TYR A 17 6.13 2.90 -27.84
CA TYR A 17 5.44 2.99 -26.56
C TYR A 17 3.93 2.80 -26.75
N ARG A 18 3.29 2.33 -25.67
CA ARG A 18 1.85 2.20 -25.59
C ARG A 18 1.27 3.51 -25.07
N ASP A 19 0.45 4.16 -25.88
CA ASP A 19 -0.26 5.37 -25.47
C ASP A 19 -1.59 4.99 -24.81
N TYR A 20 -1.61 4.98 -23.48
CA TYR A 20 -2.81 4.67 -22.69
C TYR A 20 -3.86 5.78 -22.75
N ALA A 21 -3.50 7.00 -23.16
CA ALA A 21 -4.44 8.10 -23.31
C ALA A 21 -5.13 8.06 -24.69
N ASP A 22 -4.42 7.62 -25.73
CA ASP A 22 -4.96 7.42 -27.09
C ASP A 22 -5.28 5.95 -27.35
N ASN A 23 -6.35 5.45 -26.71
CA ASN A 23 -6.95 4.14 -26.97
C ASN A 23 -5.96 2.95 -26.94
N ASN A 24 -4.92 3.00 -26.10
CA ASN A 24 -3.90 1.93 -26.02
C ASN A 24 -3.22 1.65 -27.38
N ARG A 25 -3.02 2.68 -28.22
CA ARG A 25 -2.32 2.52 -29.48
C ARG A 25 -0.82 2.40 -29.27
N ASP A 26 -0.16 1.60 -30.11
CA ASP A 26 1.30 1.57 -30.17
C ASP A 26 1.79 2.70 -31.08
N LYS A 27 2.66 3.55 -30.55
CA LYS A 27 3.23 4.72 -31.24
C LYS A 27 4.74 4.72 -31.14
N VAL A 28 5.42 5.44 -32.04
CA VAL A 28 6.87 5.65 -31.97
C VAL A 28 7.16 7.05 -31.43
N MET A 29 8.12 7.16 -30.52
CA MET A 29 8.62 8.43 -30.01
C MET A 29 10.13 8.50 -30.26
N THR A 30 10.58 9.65 -30.75
CA THR A 30 12.00 9.98 -30.92
C THR A 30 12.38 11.04 -29.90
N LEU A 31 13.44 10.80 -29.13
CA LEU A 31 13.98 11.71 -28.13
C LEU A 31 15.47 11.90 -28.38
N SER A 32 16.06 12.98 -27.86
CA SER A 32 17.51 13.07 -27.76
C SER A 32 18.07 11.98 -26.84
N CYS A 33 19.33 11.61 -27.04
CA CYS A 33 20.01 10.63 -26.19
C CYS A 33 19.94 10.99 -24.70
N ASP A 34 20.16 12.25 -24.34
CA ASP A 34 20.11 12.73 -22.95
C ASP A 34 18.71 12.57 -22.33
N GLU A 35 17.68 12.94 -23.06
CA GLU A 35 16.30 12.86 -22.58
C GLU A 35 15.84 11.40 -22.46
N PHE A 36 16.26 10.55 -23.40
CA PHE A 36 16.03 9.12 -23.31
C PHE A 36 16.68 8.52 -22.06
N LEU A 37 17.96 8.80 -21.82
CA LEU A 37 18.70 8.33 -20.64
C LEU A 37 18.06 8.83 -19.34
N ARG A 38 17.71 10.12 -19.27
CA ARG A 38 17.05 10.71 -18.10
C ARG A 38 15.73 10.01 -17.78
N ARG A 39 14.90 9.69 -18.78
CA ARG A 39 13.64 8.95 -18.59
C ARG A 39 13.88 7.49 -18.24
N TYR A 40 14.84 6.84 -18.91
CA TYR A 40 15.17 5.43 -18.68
C TYR A 40 15.64 5.21 -17.23
N LEU A 41 16.54 6.07 -16.75
CA LEU A 41 17.09 5.97 -15.40
C LEU A 41 16.04 6.22 -14.30
N GLN A 42 14.99 6.99 -14.55
CA GLN A 42 13.87 7.14 -13.60
C GLN A 42 13.12 5.82 -13.35
N HIS A 43 13.19 4.87 -14.29
CA HIS A 43 12.58 3.55 -14.12
C HIS A 43 13.49 2.53 -13.43
N VAL A 44 14.81 2.79 -13.40
CA VAL A 44 15.80 1.95 -12.75
C VAL A 44 15.87 2.34 -11.27
N LEU A 45 15.49 1.40 -10.41
CA LEU A 45 15.50 1.62 -8.98
C LEU A 45 16.94 1.48 -8.44
N PRO A 46 17.48 2.46 -7.68
CA PRO A 46 18.81 2.33 -7.11
C PRO A 46 18.91 1.13 -6.16
N LYS A 47 20.12 0.60 -5.99
CA LYS A 47 20.37 -0.55 -5.12
C LYS A 47 19.88 -0.24 -3.70
N ARG A 48 19.26 -1.24 -3.04
CA ARG A 48 18.66 -1.16 -1.69
C ARG A 48 17.35 -0.37 -1.58
N PHE A 49 16.80 0.16 -2.68
CA PHE A 49 15.44 0.69 -2.67
C PHE A 49 14.44 -0.39 -3.08
N MET A 50 13.22 -0.32 -2.54
CA MET A 50 12.11 -1.20 -2.90
C MET A 50 10.98 -0.40 -3.54
N ARG A 51 10.42 -0.91 -4.65
CA ARG A 51 9.24 -0.31 -5.27
C ARG A 51 8.01 -0.66 -4.44
N ILE A 52 7.38 0.34 -3.83
CA ILE A 52 6.12 0.16 -3.10
C ILE A 52 4.98 0.02 -4.12
N ARG A 53 4.24 -1.08 -4.04
CA ARG A 53 2.99 -1.27 -4.79
C ARG A 53 1.84 -1.10 -3.82
N HIS A 54 0.92 -0.19 -4.13
CA HIS A 54 -0.29 0.01 -3.33
C HIS A 54 -1.34 -1.05 -3.68
N TYR A 55 -1.90 -1.69 -2.66
CA TYR A 55 -2.96 -2.70 -2.79
C TYR A 55 -4.22 -2.29 -2.01
N GLY A 56 -5.26 -3.12 -2.07
CA GLY A 56 -6.49 -2.93 -1.30
C GLY A 56 -7.25 -1.68 -1.71
N PHE A 57 -7.42 -0.72 -0.78
CA PHE A 57 -8.11 0.53 -1.06
C PHE A 57 -7.24 1.60 -1.72
N LEU A 58 -5.90 1.45 -1.68
CA LEU A 58 -4.95 2.36 -2.32
C LEU A 58 -4.53 1.91 -3.73
N ALA A 59 -5.03 0.77 -4.22
CA ALA A 59 -4.72 0.27 -5.56
C ALA A 59 -5.22 1.23 -6.64
N ASN A 60 -4.38 1.58 -7.62
CA ASN A 60 -4.67 2.61 -8.64
C ASN A 60 -6.04 2.45 -9.33
N ALA A 61 -6.43 1.22 -9.66
CA ALA A 61 -7.69 0.92 -10.34
C ALA A 61 -8.95 1.36 -9.55
N CYS A 62 -8.87 1.39 -8.22
CA CYS A 62 -10.03 1.71 -7.37
C CYS A 62 -9.78 2.84 -6.37
N ARG A 63 -8.55 3.34 -6.25
CA ARG A 63 -8.11 4.34 -5.27
C ARG A 63 -9.00 5.56 -5.26
N LYS A 64 -9.29 6.15 -6.43
CA LYS A 64 -10.13 7.37 -6.52
C LYS A 64 -11.52 7.15 -5.93
N ARG A 65 -12.19 6.06 -6.31
CA ARG A 65 -13.54 5.70 -5.82
C ARG A 65 -13.53 5.34 -4.34
N LYS A 66 -12.61 4.49 -3.90
CA LYS A 66 -12.54 4.02 -2.51
C LYS A 66 -12.13 5.12 -1.53
N LEU A 67 -11.20 5.99 -1.90
CA LEU A 67 -10.84 7.14 -1.06
C LEU A 67 -11.98 8.15 -0.93
N ALA A 68 -12.74 8.40 -2.00
CA ALA A 68 -13.93 9.24 -1.91
C ALA A 68 -14.97 8.64 -0.95
N LEU A 69 -15.21 7.33 -1.04
CA LEU A 69 -16.11 6.62 -0.13
C LEU A 69 -15.65 6.71 1.33
N ILE A 70 -14.37 6.42 1.61
CA ILE A 70 -13.80 6.51 2.96
C ILE A 70 -13.99 7.92 3.54
N ARG A 71 -13.65 8.97 2.77
CA ARG A 71 -13.81 10.37 3.22
C ARG A 71 -15.28 10.75 3.49
N SER A 72 -16.21 10.25 2.68
CA SER A 72 -17.65 10.45 2.93
C SER A 72 -18.16 9.74 4.19
N GLN A 73 -17.47 8.68 4.63
CA GLN A 73 -17.79 7.94 5.85
C GLN A 73 -17.08 8.53 7.08
N GLU A 74 -15.91 9.16 6.90
CA GLU A 74 -15.17 9.85 7.98
C GLU A 74 -15.95 11.02 8.58
N SER A 75 -16.81 11.71 7.81
CA SER A 75 -17.70 12.76 8.35
C SER A 75 -18.77 12.24 9.32
N HIS A 76 -18.94 10.92 9.43
CA HIS A 76 -19.82 10.25 10.40
C HIS A 76 -19.09 9.65 11.59
N ILE A 77 -17.75 9.71 11.64
CA ILE A 77 -17.02 9.48 12.89
C ILE A 77 -17.32 10.71 13.74
N GLY A 78 -18.36 10.58 14.57
CA GLY A 78 -18.85 11.62 15.44
C GLY A 78 -17.69 12.34 16.11
N LYS A 79 -17.87 13.65 16.36
CA LYS A 79 -17.06 14.40 17.32
C LYS A 79 -16.63 13.42 18.40
N VAL A 80 -15.32 13.22 18.54
CA VAL A 80 -14.79 12.52 19.70
C VAL A 80 -15.32 13.30 20.88
N GLU A 81 -16.43 12.85 21.46
CA GLU A 81 -16.95 13.42 22.69
C GLU A 81 -15.84 13.16 23.67
N LYS A 82 -15.23 14.25 24.17
CA LYS A 82 -14.35 14.17 25.32
C LYS A 82 -15.12 13.38 26.37
N LEU A 83 -14.68 12.14 26.65
CA LEU A 83 -15.24 11.38 27.75
C LEU A 83 -15.17 12.30 28.97
N LYS A 84 -16.34 12.68 29.49
CA LYS A 84 -16.42 13.30 30.81
C LYS A 84 -15.86 12.26 31.77
N THR A 85 -14.87 12.66 32.55
CA THR A 85 -14.32 11.86 33.64
C THR A 85 -15.42 11.67 34.68
N GLU A 86 -16.25 10.65 34.48
CA GLU A 86 -17.09 10.10 35.54
C GLU A 86 -16.27 9.03 36.25
N ASN A 87 -16.22 9.16 37.58
CA ASN A 87 -15.44 8.31 38.48
C ASN A 87 -15.85 6.84 38.31
N VAL A 88 -15.08 6.10 37.50
CA VAL A 88 -15.20 4.64 37.40
C VAL A 88 -14.68 4.06 38.71
N THR A 89 -15.57 3.39 39.44
CA THR A 89 -15.27 2.55 40.59
C THR A 89 -14.09 1.63 40.29
N LEU A 90 -13.13 1.60 41.22
CA LEU A 90 -11.81 1.00 41.09
C LEU A 90 -11.87 -0.46 40.60
N ILE A 91 -11.61 -0.66 39.31
CA ILE A 91 -11.28 -1.97 38.75
C ILE A 91 -9.90 -2.35 39.33
N PRO A 92 -9.69 -3.59 39.84
CA PRO A 92 -8.39 -4.02 40.33
C PRO A 92 -7.33 -3.86 39.23
N HIS A 93 -6.40 -2.94 39.44
CA HIS A 93 -5.36 -2.57 38.51
C HIS A 93 -4.11 -3.40 38.80
N TRP A 94 -3.77 -4.31 37.89
CA TRP A 94 -2.54 -5.09 38.01
C TRP A 94 -1.38 -4.29 37.39
N PRO A 95 -0.40 -3.81 38.17
CA PRO A 95 0.77 -3.16 37.59
C PRO A 95 1.61 -4.17 36.80
N CYS A 96 2.19 -3.73 35.68
CA CYS A 96 3.12 -4.54 34.92
C CYS A 96 4.31 -4.96 35.81
N GLN A 97 4.52 -6.27 35.99
CA GLN A 97 5.57 -6.83 36.85
C GLN A 97 6.99 -6.55 36.36
N HIS A 98 7.15 -6.12 35.10
CA HIS A 98 8.46 -5.89 34.50
C HIS A 98 8.90 -4.42 34.53
N CYS A 99 8.03 -3.49 34.13
CA CYS A 99 8.37 -2.08 34.05
C CYS A 99 7.74 -1.20 35.12
N LYS A 100 6.74 -1.70 35.87
CA LYS A 100 5.97 -0.99 36.92
C LYS A 100 5.35 0.36 36.52
N ALA A 101 5.45 0.76 35.26
CA ALA A 101 5.02 2.07 34.76
C ALA A 101 3.67 2.03 34.03
N GLY A 102 3.03 0.86 33.89
CA GLY A 102 1.79 0.69 33.13
C GLY A 102 0.78 -0.24 33.82
N ILE A 103 -0.50 -0.08 33.45
CA ILE A 103 -1.63 -0.84 33.99
C ILE A 103 -2.01 -1.94 33.01
N LEU A 104 -2.05 -3.19 33.47
CA LEU A 104 -2.59 -4.32 32.70
C LEU A 104 -4.12 -4.30 32.77
N ARG A 105 -4.78 -4.41 31.61
CA ARG A 105 -6.23 -4.58 31.49
C ARG A 105 -6.52 -5.97 30.94
N LEU A 106 -7.35 -6.74 31.64
CA LEU A 106 -7.86 -8.01 31.13
C LEU A 106 -8.90 -7.71 30.04
N ILE A 107 -8.60 -8.08 28.79
CA ILE A 107 -9.50 -7.86 27.65
C ILE A 107 -10.41 -9.08 27.43
N GLY A 108 -9.97 -10.28 27.84
CA GLY A 108 -10.77 -11.52 27.77
C GLY A 108 -9.93 -12.77 28.04
N VAL A 109 -10.59 -13.90 28.29
CA VAL A 109 -9.97 -15.22 28.39
C VAL A 109 -10.41 -16.03 27.17
N PHE A 110 -9.46 -16.53 26.39
CA PHE A 110 -9.75 -17.38 25.24
C PHE A 110 -9.64 -18.85 25.67
N GLN A 111 -10.73 -19.60 25.54
CA GLN A 111 -10.68 -21.06 25.63
C GLN A 111 -10.12 -21.57 24.30
N LEU A 112 -8.89 -22.07 24.33
CA LEU A 112 -8.33 -22.82 23.22
C LEU A 112 -9.03 -24.18 23.18
N TYR A 113 -10.00 -24.33 22.30
CA TYR A 113 -10.51 -25.66 21.96
C TYR A 113 -9.50 -26.32 21.01
N GLU A 114 -9.06 -27.52 21.35
CA GLU A 114 -8.21 -28.34 20.49
C GLU A 114 -9.00 -28.70 19.23
N THR A 115 -8.66 -28.13 18.08
CA THR A 115 -9.05 -28.70 16.79
C THR A 115 -7.93 -29.62 16.30
N THR A 116 -8.05 -30.88 16.69
CA THR A 116 -7.42 -32.01 16.01
C THR A 116 -7.75 -31.98 14.51
N THR A 117 -6.70 -31.77 13.70
CA THR A 117 -6.40 -32.47 12.42
C THR A 117 -7.54 -32.92 11.50
N LYS A 118 -7.58 -32.34 10.28
CA LYS A 118 -7.33 -33.08 9.02
C LYS A 118 -7.19 -32.12 7.83
N VAL A 119 -5.97 -31.96 7.32
CA VAL A 119 -5.70 -31.39 6.00
C VAL A 119 -5.57 -32.56 5.03
N GLU A 120 -6.62 -32.87 4.29
CA GLU A 120 -6.51 -33.76 3.14
C GLU A 120 -6.01 -32.95 1.94
N ARG A 121 -4.78 -33.25 1.53
CA ARG A 121 -4.21 -32.84 0.26
C ARG A 121 -4.81 -33.71 -0.84
N THR A 122 -5.51 -33.14 -1.80
CA THR A 122 -5.76 -33.78 -3.09
C THR A 122 -4.77 -33.23 -4.11
N SER A 123 -4.04 -34.17 -4.71
CA SER A 123 -3.24 -34.06 -5.93
C SER A 123 -4.00 -33.47 -7.11
#